data_AF-A0A2K8YTU4-F1
#
_entry.id   AF-A0A2K8YTU4-F1
#
_cell.length_a   1.000
_cell.length_b   1.000
_cell.length_c   1.000
_cell.angle_alpha   90.00
_cell.angle_beta   90.00
_cell.angle_gamma   90.00
#
_symmetry.space_group_name_H-M   'P 1'
#
loop_
_entity.id
_entity.type
_entity.pdbx_description
1 polymer ?
#
loop_
_entity_poly.entity_id
_entity_poly.type
_entity_poly.pdbx_seq_one_letter_code
_entity_poly.pdbx_strand_id
1 'polypeptide(L)'
;MHPLLQPTSHAEVDILARNLAQSGLFGQEPAPVLYAKILFGAVLSLTVTESLHGVILADGKVIIEPLLIERVINRSDGYEVKIVTSSEEVCDLNFFAGGKICGQALLKRE
;
A
#
# COMPACT_ATOMS: atom_id res chain seq x y z
N MET A 1 7.98 -12.48 9.68
CA MET A 1 6.53 -12.48 9.35
C MET A 1 6.13 -13.90 8.96
N HIS A 2 5.00 -14.41 9.44
CA HIS A 2 4.57 -15.78 9.14
C HIS A 2 4.15 -15.86 7.65
N PRO A 3 4.67 -16.81 6.86
CA PRO A 3 4.42 -16.92 5.40
C PRO A 3 2.99 -17.30 5.00
N LEU A 4 2.04 -17.34 5.94
CA LEU A 4 0.70 -17.93 5.74
C LEU A 4 -0.41 -16.93 5.38
N LEU A 5 -0.10 -15.63 5.23
CA LEU A 5 -1.11 -14.58 4.96
C LEU A 5 -0.83 -13.78 3.68
N GLN A 6 0.13 -14.24 2.87
CA GLN A 6 0.38 -13.68 1.54
C GLN A 6 0.00 -14.72 0.50
N PRO A 7 -0.90 -14.39 -0.45
CA PRO A 7 -1.19 -15.30 -1.55
C PRO A 7 0.09 -15.57 -2.34
N THR A 8 0.35 -16.86 -2.56
CA THR A 8 1.57 -17.39 -3.18
C THR A 8 1.41 -17.63 -4.67
N SER A 9 0.18 -17.53 -5.19
CA SER A 9 -0.12 -17.70 -6.61
C SER A 9 -1.20 -16.74 -7.11
N HIS A 10 -1.19 -16.46 -8.41
CA HIS A 10 -2.25 -15.68 -9.08
C HIS A 10 -3.64 -16.30 -8.88
N ALA A 11 -3.74 -17.63 -8.82
CA ALA A 11 -4.99 -18.33 -8.60
C ALA A 11 -5.55 -18.04 -7.20
N GLU A 12 -4.70 -18.01 -6.17
CA GLU A 12 -5.10 -17.66 -4.80
C GLU A 12 -5.59 -16.21 -4.72
N VAL A 13 -4.92 -15.28 -5.42
CA VAL A 13 -5.36 -13.88 -5.48
C VAL A 13 -6.75 -13.77 -6.14
N ASP A 14 -7.00 -14.47 -7.25
CA ASP A 14 -8.30 -14.46 -7.94
C ASP A 14 -9.42 -15.04 -7.05
N ILE A 15 -9.16 -16.17 -6.39
CA ILE A 15 -10.12 -16.78 -5.45
C ILE A 15 -10.46 -15.82 -4.32
N LEU A 16 -9.44 -15.20 -3.69
CA LEU A 16 -9.65 -14.24 -2.62
C LEU A 16 -10.47 -13.03 -3.10
N ALA A 17 -10.10 -12.45 -4.25
CA ALA A 17 -10.77 -11.28 -4.80
C ALA A 17 -12.26 -11.53 -5.07
N ARG A 18 -12.61 -12.70 -5.63
CA ARG A 18 -14.01 -13.09 -5.87
C ARG A 18 -14.79 -13.27 -4.57
N ASN A 19 -14.21 -13.96 -3.60
CA ASN A 19 -14.85 -14.18 -2.30
C ASN A 19 -15.08 -12.84 -1.57
N LEU A 20 -14.10 -11.93 -1.62
CA LEU A 20 -14.18 -10.61 -1.01
C LEU A 20 -15.24 -9.73 -1.69
N ALA A 21 -15.31 -9.74 -3.03
CA ALA A 21 -16.33 -9.02 -3.78
C ALA A 21 -17.75 -9.48 -3.40
N GLN A 22 -17.94 -10.78 -3.16
CA GLN A 22 -19.23 -11.35 -2.76
C GLN A 22 -19.58 -11.08 -1.29
N SER A 23 -18.58 -10.91 -0.42
CA SER A 23 -18.80 -10.70 1.01
C SER A 23 -19.35 -9.32 1.37
N GLY A 24 -19.10 -8.30 0.54
CA GLY A 24 -19.42 -6.90 0.83
C GLY A 24 -18.64 -6.27 1.98
N LEU A 25 -17.67 -6.99 2.59
CA LEU A 25 -16.93 -6.54 3.78
C LEU A 25 -15.99 -5.36 3.49
N PHE A 26 -15.49 -5.26 2.26
CA PHE A 26 -14.52 -4.24 1.83
C PHE A 26 -15.14 -3.27 0.80
N GLY A 27 -16.43 -2.98 0.98
CA GLY A 27 -17.21 -2.15 0.06
C GLY A 27 -17.75 -2.93 -1.13
N GLN A 28 -18.19 -2.19 -2.15
CA GLN A 28 -18.80 -2.71 -3.39
C GLN A 28 -17.80 -2.76 -4.54
N GLU A 29 -16.51 -2.90 -4.23
CA GLU A 29 -15.48 -2.96 -5.26
C GLU A 29 -15.59 -4.27 -6.06
N PRO A 30 -15.50 -4.20 -7.40
CA PRO A 30 -15.60 -5.39 -8.22
C PRO A 30 -14.34 -6.25 -8.08
N ALA A 31 -14.48 -7.57 -8.26
CA ALA A 31 -13.39 -8.53 -8.09
C ALA A 31 -12.07 -8.15 -8.82
N PRO A 32 -12.06 -7.60 -10.05
CA PRO A 32 -10.82 -7.17 -10.70
C PRO A 32 -10.07 -6.06 -9.95
N VAL A 33 -10.79 -5.13 -9.30
CA VAL A 33 -10.20 -4.06 -8.48
C VAL A 33 -9.55 -4.66 -7.24
N LEU A 34 -10.27 -5.53 -6.53
CA LEU A 34 -9.75 -6.23 -5.35
C LEU A 34 -8.54 -7.11 -5.69
N TYR A 35 -8.60 -7.81 -6.83
CA TYR A 35 -7.48 -8.61 -7.35
C TYR A 35 -6.23 -7.75 -7.54
N ALA A 36 -6.37 -6.61 -8.24
CA ALA A 36 -5.24 -5.72 -8.49
C ALA A 36 -4.67 -5.14 -7.19
N LYS A 37 -5.51 -4.71 -6.24
CA LYS A 37 -5.06 -4.24 -4.92
C LYS A 37 -4.24 -5.30 -4.20
N ILE A 38 -4.75 -6.53 -4.10
CA ILE A 38 -4.06 -7.66 -3.44
C ILE A 38 -2.76 -8.00 -4.16
N LEU A 39 -2.75 -8.01 -5.50
CA LEU A 39 -1.57 -8.29 -6.30
C LEU A 39 -0.47 -7.25 -6.07
N PHE A 40 -0.78 -5.97 -6.15
CA PHE A 40 0.20 -4.90 -5.90
C PHE A 40 0.70 -4.91 -4.45
N GLY A 41 -0.19 -5.20 -3.49
CA GLY A 41 0.23 -5.34 -2.11
C GLY A 41 1.14 -6.54 -1.87
N ALA A 42 0.92 -7.68 -2.53
CA ALA A 42 1.80 -8.84 -2.45
C ALA A 42 3.22 -8.51 -2.94
N VAL A 43 3.36 -7.73 -4.03
CA VAL A 43 4.67 -7.25 -4.53
C VAL A 43 5.40 -6.43 -3.46
N LEU A 44 4.67 -5.64 -2.68
CA LEU A 44 5.19 -4.79 -1.62
C LEU A 44 5.30 -5.50 -0.26
N SER A 45 5.06 -6.81 -0.22
CA SER A 45 5.01 -7.59 1.02
C SER A 45 4.01 -7.05 2.06
N LEU A 46 2.88 -6.53 1.57
CA LEU A 46 1.72 -6.16 2.37
C LEU A 46 0.85 -7.39 2.63
N THR A 47 0.09 -7.35 3.72
CA THR A 47 -1.01 -8.29 3.97
C THR A 47 -2.20 -7.96 3.09
N VAL A 48 -3.12 -8.90 2.91
CA VAL A 48 -4.38 -8.67 2.17
C VAL A 48 -5.12 -7.45 2.72
N THR A 49 -5.26 -7.34 4.04
CA THR A 49 -5.99 -6.22 4.66
C THR A 49 -5.31 -4.86 4.42
N GLU A 50 -3.98 -4.79 4.55
CA GLU A 50 -3.22 -3.57 4.22
C GLU A 50 -3.38 -3.18 2.76
N SER A 51 -3.36 -4.18 1.87
CA SER A 51 -3.52 -3.98 0.43
C SER A 51 -4.89 -3.40 0.08
N LEU A 52 -5.95 -3.93 0.68
CA LEU A 52 -7.33 -3.50 0.39
C LEU A 52 -7.60 -2.05 0.82
N HIS A 53 -7.01 -1.61 1.93
CA HIS A 53 -7.21 -0.26 2.46
C HIS A 53 -6.28 0.76 1.83
N GLY A 54 -4.99 0.44 1.71
CA GLY A 54 -4.00 1.45 1.32
C GLY A 54 -3.45 1.32 -0.10
N VAL A 55 -3.94 0.39 -0.92
CA VAL A 55 -3.73 0.43 -2.38
C VAL A 55 -4.99 0.99 -3.02
N ILE A 56 -4.85 2.11 -3.72
CA ILE A 56 -5.92 2.82 -4.42
C ILE A 56 -5.68 2.68 -5.92
N LEU A 57 -6.73 2.35 -6.67
CA LEU A 57 -6.71 2.30 -8.12
C LEU A 57 -7.52 3.48 -8.65
N ALA A 58 -6.86 4.48 -9.20
CA ALA A 58 -7.48 5.69 -9.73
C ALA A 58 -6.92 6.01 -11.11
N ASP A 59 -7.80 6.19 -12.10
CA ASP A 59 -7.43 6.55 -13.49
C ASP A 59 -6.35 5.65 -14.11
N GLY A 60 -6.42 4.34 -13.85
CA GLY A 60 -5.45 3.35 -14.33
C GLY A 60 -4.09 3.41 -13.62
N LYS A 61 -3.96 4.24 -12.58
CA LYS A 61 -2.76 4.34 -11.74
C LYS A 61 -2.97 3.63 -10.41
N VAL A 62 -1.88 3.07 -9.92
CA VAL A 62 -1.79 2.50 -8.57
C VAL A 62 -1.21 3.58 -7.68
N ILE A 63 -1.96 3.94 -6.65
CA ILE A 63 -1.56 4.89 -5.62
C ILE A 63 -1.47 4.11 -4.32
N ILE A 64 -0.39 4.30 -3.57
CA ILE A 64 -0.21 3.65 -2.27
C ILE A 64 -0.29 4.74 -1.21
N GLU A 65 -1.02 4.46 -0.13
CA GLU A 65 -1.11 5.40 0.98
C GLU A 65 0.28 5.70 1.57
N PRO A 66 0.60 6.98 1.85
CA PRO A 66 1.93 7.37 2.31
C PRO A 66 2.44 6.63 3.56
N LEU A 67 1.54 6.29 4.50
CA LEU A 67 1.89 5.54 5.71
C LEU A 67 2.34 4.09 5.39
N LEU A 68 1.76 3.47 4.35
CA LEU A 68 2.21 2.17 3.90
C LEU A 68 3.56 2.25 3.19
N ILE A 69 3.79 3.32 2.40
CA ILE A 69 5.08 3.59 1.77
C ILE A 69 6.18 3.70 2.83
N GLU A 70 5.95 4.50 3.88
CA GLU A 70 6.87 4.63 5.00
C GLU A 70 7.19 3.27 5.64
N ARG A 71 6.15 2.48 5.93
CA ARG A 71 6.33 1.16 6.54
C ARG A 71 7.11 0.18 5.66
N VAL A 72 6.92 0.22 4.34
CA VAL A 72 7.67 -0.61 3.39
C VAL A 72 9.13 -0.17 3.32
N ILE A 73 9.38 1.14 3.28
CA ILE A 73 10.72 1.72 3.27
C ILE A 73 11.47 1.36 4.55
N ASN A 74 10.85 1.49 5.71
CA ASN A 74 11.48 1.19 7.00
C ASN A 74 11.84 -0.31 7.18
N ARG A 75 11.33 -1.21 6.32
CA ARG A 75 11.74 -2.63 6.30
C ARG A 75 12.94 -2.89 5.40
N SER A 76 13.36 -1.92 4.60
CA SER A 76 14.40 -2.07 3.58
C SER A 76 15.68 -1.39 4.02
N ASP A 77 16.77 -2.15 4.09
CA ASP A 77 18.07 -1.60 4.46
C ASP A 77 18.54 -0.53 3.47
N GLY A 78 19.10 0.57 3.99
CA GLY A 78 19.61 1.67 3.18
C GLY A 78 18.54 2.66 2.68
N TYR A 79 17.28 2.47 3.08
CA TYR A 79 16.21 3.44 2.86
C TYR A 79 15.78 4.08 4.20
N GLU A 80 15.38 5.35 4.15
CA GLU A 80 14.99 6.12 5.33
C GLU A 80 13.86 7.09 4.99
N VAL A 81 12.94 7.30 5.92
CA VAL A 81 11.93 8.36 5.83
C VAL A 81 12.21 9.42 6.89
N LYS A 82 12.18 10.70 6.50
CA LYS A 82 12.28 11.83 7.45
C LYS A 82 11.10 12.76 7.30
N ILE A 83 10.53 13.11 8.44
CA ILE A 83 9.63 14.25 8.56
C ILE A 83 10.47 15.53 8.46
N VAL A 84 10.23 16.33 7.42
CA VAL A 84 10.93 17.60 7.18
C VAL A 84 10.18 18.75 7.83
N THR A 85 8.86 18.71 7.71
CA THR A 85 7.94 19.71 8.26
C THR A 85 6.79 18.99 8.94
N SER A 86 6.41 19.41 10.15
CA SER A 86 5.24 18.91 10.84
C SER A 86 4.51 20.08 11.51
N SER A 87 3.32 20.40 11.00
CA SER A 87 2.38 21.36 11.59
C SER A 87 1.00 20.71 11.74
N GLU A 88 0.05 21.43 12.34
CA GLU A 88 -1.34 20.94 12.47
C GLU A 88 -2.07 20.82 11.13
N GLU A 89 -1.59 21.53 10.10
CA GLU A 89 -2.22 21.59 8.77
C GLU A 89 -1.50 20.73 7.74
N VAL A 90 -0.17 20.58 7.89
CA VAL A 90 0.69 20.00 6.87
C VAL A 90 1.80 19.15 7.50
N CYS A 91 2.06 17.98 6.91
CA CYS A 91 3.22 17.16 7.19
C CYS A 91 3.98 16.81 5.90
N ASP A 92 5.26 17.17 5.84
CA ASP A 92 6.15 16.89 4.72
C ASP A 92 7.06 15.71 5.04
N LEU A 93 7.07 14.71 4.17
CA LEU A 93 7.92 13.53 4.26
C LEU A 93 8.91 13.53 3.10
N ASN A 94 10.20 13.33 3.41
CA ASN A 94 11.23 13.00 2.43
C ASN A 94 11.62 11.53 2.55
N PHE A 95 11.70 10.86 1.40
CA PHE A 95 12.19 9.49 1.28
C PHE A 95 13.64 9.52 0.79
N PHE A 96 14.50 8.73 1.43
CA PHE A 96 15.91 8.64 1.13
C PHE A 96 16.30 7.21 0.73
N ALA A 97 17.23 7.10 -0.22
CA ALA A 97 17.92 5.86 -0.58
C ALA A 97 19.42 6.13 -0.61
N GLY A 98 20.19 5.43 0.23
CA GLY A 98 21.64 5.65 0.36
C GLY A 98 22.02 7.10 0.71
N GLY A 99 21.21 7.75 1.55
CA GLY A 99 21.41 9.14 1.98
C GLY A 99 21.00 10.21 0.96
N LYS A 100 20.49 9.84 -0.23
CA LYS A 100 19.98 10.78 -1.24
C LYS A 100 18.46 10.79 -1.25
N ILE A 101 17.86 11.98 -1.40
CA ILE A 101 16.40 12.10 -1.57
C ILE A 101 16.00 11.41 -2.87
N CYS A 102 15.04 10.49 -2.78
CA CYS A 102 14.47 9.76 -3.91
C CYS A 102 12.95 9.99 -4.08
N GLY A 103 12.30 10.64 -3.12
CA GLY A 103 10.89 11.00 -3.20
C GLY A 103 10.45 11.95 -2.10
N GLN A 104 9.25 12.53 -2.26
CA GLN A 104 8.62 13.42 -1.29
C GLN A 104 7.10 13.17 -1.24
N ALA A 105 6.50 13.34 -0.07
CA ALA A 105 5.05 13.32 0.11
C ALA A 105 4.60 14.48 1.00
N LEU A 106 3.49 15.11 0.59
CA LEU A 106 2.84 16.22 1.30
C LEU A 106 1.49 15.73 1.80
N LEU A 107 1.36 15.61 3.12
CA LEU A 107 0.11 15.24 3.80
C LEU A 107 -0.58 16.52 4.28
N LYS A 108 -1.84 16.68 3.92
CA LYS A 108 -2.68 17.79 4.36
C LYS A 108 -3.84 17.25 5.18
N ARG A 109 -4.24 17.99 6.21
CA ARG A 109 -5.47 17.72 6.95
C ARG A 109 -6.66 18.14 6.09
N GLU A 110 -7.49 17.19 5.68
CA GLU A 110 -8.77 17.44 4.99
C GLU A 110 -9.85 17.96 5.96
#